data_AF-A0A834XB30-F1
#
_entry.id   AF-A0A834XB30-F1
#
_cell.length_a   1.000
_cell.length_b   1.000
_cell.length_c   1.000
_cell.angle_alpha   90.00
_cell.angle_beta   90.00
_cell.angle_gamma   90.00
#
_symmetry.space_group_name_H-M   'P 1'
#
loop_
_entity.id
_entity.type
_entity.pdbx_description
1 polymer ?
#
loop_
_entity_poly.entity_id
_entity_poly.type
_entity_poly.pdbx_seq_one_letter_code
_entity_poly.pdbx_strand_id
1 'polypeptide(L)'
;MFFPWATDSAAKFGIPRIVFDGSCIFSASLMESVRLYKPHKDVSSDSEPFVIPNFPGDVTMVRSQLPEFFKNNDHFMAEVVISKDRGKEISLDEHECLKWLDTKKPNSVVYVCFGSIADFPDSQLEEIAMGLEASGKEFIWVVKKSKKDEIFIEESWLPEGFEERMESEGKGMIIREQFFNEKLVTEVHRIGVPVGAKKWALKVGDSVKWEAIEKAVKKAMEGEEAKEMRMRVKALSQKAKEAMDKGGSSYSDLNSLIDELASRRLVP
;
A
#
# COMPACT_ATOMS: atom_id res chain seq x y z
N MET A 1 -1.57 12.56 11.00
CA MET A 1 -0.60 11.48 10.75
C MET A 1 0.74 11.85 11.39
N PHE A 2 1.87 11.70 10.68
CA PHE A 2 3.26 11.61 11.18
C PHE A 2 3.78 12.61 12.21
N PHE A 3 3.36 13.87 12.11
CA PHE A 3 3.77 14.91 13.06
C PHE A 3 2.51 15.42 13.78
N PRO A 4 2.06 14.78 14.88
CA PRO A 4 0.90 15.25 15.63
C PRO A 4 1.20 16.62 16.27
N TRP A 5 2.36 16.75 16.91
CA TRP A 5 2.89 17.99 17.52
C TRP A 5 2.96 19.20 16.57
N ALA A 6 2.99 18.96 15.24
CA ALA A 6 3.01 20.05 14.26
C ALA A 6 1.74 20.92 14.31
N THR A 7 0.63 20.40 14.84
CA THR A 7 -0.59 21.20 15.10
C THR A 7 -0.29 22.29 16.13
N ASP A 8 0.26 21.93 17.30
CA ASP A 8 0.55 22.88 18.38
C ASP A 8 1.67 23.85 18.00
N SER A 9 2.67 23.37 17.26
CA SER A 9 3.73 24.23 16.72
C SER A 9 3.21 25.27 15.73
N ALA A 10 2.26 24.93 14.87
CA ALA A 10 1.65 25.88 13.93
C ALA A 10 0.70 26.86 14.65
N ALA A 11 -0.08 26.37 15.62
CA ALA A 11 -1.01 27.17 16.41
C ALA A 11 -0.32 28.32 17.17
N LYS A 12 0.91 28.12 17.66
CA LYS A 12 1.74 29.18 18.29
C LYS A 12 1.99 30.41 17.41
N PHE A 13 1.89 30.27 16.10
CA PHE A 13 2.09 31.36 15.13
C PHE A 13 0.79 31.73 14.39
N GLY A 14 -0.37 31.24 14.83
CA GLY A 14 -1.66 31.46 14.16
C GLY A 14 -1.78 30.77 12.79
N ILE A 15 -0.90 29.81 12.47
CA ILE A 15 -0.84 29.17 11.15
C ILE A 15 -1.80 27.96 11.13
N PRO A 16 -2.74 27.86 10.18
CA PRO A 16 -3.58 26.68 10.03
C PRO A 16 -2.74 25.48 9.57
N ARG A 17 -2.81 24.37 10.32
CA ARG A 17 -2.13 23.12 9.98
C ARG A 17 -3.07 22.18 9.23
N ILE A 18 -2.66 21.76 8.04
CA ILE A 18 -3.33 20.68 7.29
C ILE A 18 -2.63 19.34 7.62
N VAL A 19 -3.41 18.28 7.78
CA VAL A 19 -2.91 16.90 7.81
C VAL A 19 -3.07 16.32 6.41
N PHE A 20 -1.97 15.87 5.81
CA PHE A 20 -2.01 14.99 4.65
C PHE A 20 -1.83 13.54 5.10
N ASP A 21 -2.68 12.66 4.58
CA ASP A 21 -2.61 11.21 4.68
C ASP A 21 -2.56 10.67 3.25
N GLY A 22 -1.55 9.87 2.94
CA GLY A 22 -1.36 9.31 1.59
C GLY A 22 -2.14 8.02 1.34
N SER A 23 -2.79 7.46 2.36
CA SER A 23 -3.61 6.25 2.23
C SER A 23 -4.97 6.56 1.61
N CYS A 24 -5.63 5.55 1.05
CA CYS A 24 -6.97 5.73 0.52
C CYS A 24 -8.01 5.82 1.65
N ILE A 25 -9.06 6.63 1.45
CA ILE A 25 -10.11 6.87 2.45
C ILE A 25 -10.82 5.59 2.91
N PHE A 26 -10.89 4.58 2.04
CA PHE A 26 -11.39 3.24 2.37
C PHE A 26 -10.55 2.59 3.48
N SER A 27 -9.23 2.52 3.31
CA SER A 27 -8.32 1.93 4.28
C SER A 27 -8.29 2.71 5.58
N ALA A 28 -8.29 4.05 5.53
CA ALA A 28 -8.41 4.89 6.73
C ALA A 28 -9.71 4.58 7.51
N SER A 29 -10.83 4.42 6.80
CA SER A 29 -12.16 4.15 7.39
C SER A 29 -12.29 2.74 7.97
N LEU A 30 -11.77 1.71 7.28
CA LEU A 30 -11.72 0.34 7.84
C LEU A 30 -10.81 0.28 9.06
N MET A 31 -9.63 0.90 8.99
CA MET A 31 -8.65 0.93 10.08
C MET A 31 -9.24 1.61 11.34
N GLU A 32 -9.99 2.71 11.16
CA GLU A 32 -10.70 3.38 12.25
C GLU A 32 -11.86 2.54 12.82
N SER A 33 -12.64 1.85 11.97
CA SER A 33 -13.68 0.92 12.44
C SER A 33 -13.10 -0.24 13.25
N VAL A 34 -12.02 -0.87 12.79
CA VAL A 34 -11.31 -1.92 13.56
C VAL A 34 -10.80 -1.37 14.90
N ARG A 35 -10.32 -0.12 14.94
CA ARG A 35 -9.82 0.54 16.15
C ARG A 35 -10.93 0.79 17.18
N LEU A 36 -12.06 1.32 16.72
CA LEU A 36 -13.19 1.72 17.56
C LEU A 36 -13.97 0.51 18.09
N TYR A 37 -14.30 -0.45 17.22
CA TYR A 37 -15.22 -1.55 17.54
C TYR A 37 -14.53 -2.88 17.86
N LYS A 38 -13.24 -3.02 17.53
CA LYS A 38 -12.38 -4.17 17.88
C LYS A 38 -12.95 -5.58 17.57
N PRO A 39 -13.59 -5.83 16.40
CA PRO A 39 -14.24 -7.12 16.08
C PRO A 39 -13.29 -8.32 16.06
N HIS A 40 -11.99 -8.08 15.88
CA HIS A 40 -10.94 -9.10 15.94
C HIS A 40 -10.74 -9.73 17.33
N LYS A 41 -11.37 -9.18 18.38
CA LYS A 41 -11.38 -9.74 19.73
C LYS A 41 -12.43 -10.83 19.95
N ASP A 42 -13.50 -10.79 19.16
CA ASP A 42 -14.66 -11.68 19.34
C ASP A 42 -14.46 -13.05 18.66
N VAL A 43 -13.42 -13.18 17.84
CA VAL A 43 -13.04 -14.42 17.16
C VAL A 43 -12.05 -15.27 17.98
N SER A 44 -12.17 -16.60 17.87
CA SER A 44 -11.38 -17.57 18.64
C SER A 44 -9.97 -17.84 18.09
N SER A 45 -9.71 -17.56 16.81
CA SER A 45 -8.42 -17.88 16.17
C SER A 45 -7.95 -16.84 15.15
N ASP A 46 -6.66 -16.91 14.79
CA ASP A 46 -6.04 -15.94 13.88
C ASP A 46 -6.45 -16.06 12.40
N SER A 47 -7.12 -17.15 12.06
CA SER A 47 -7.65 -17.46 10.73
C SER A 47 -9.18 -17.36 10.66
N GLU A 48 -9.85 -17.06 11.78
CA GLU A 48 -11.30 -16.93 11.83
C GLU A 48 -11.75 -15.56 11.28
N PRO A 49 -12.70 -15.54 10.33
CA PRO A 49 -13.15 -14.31 9.70
C PRO A 49 -14.07 -13.48 10.61
N PHE A 50 -13.89 -12.17 10.60
CA PHE A 50 -14.82 -11.20 11.18
C PHE A 50 -15.19 -10.11 10.16
N VAL A 51 -16.40 -9.58 10.27
CA VAL A 51 -16.91 -8.48 9.42
C VAL A 51 -16.49 -7.14 10.03
N ILE A 52 -16.15 -6.16 9.19
CA ILE A 52 -15.87 -4.79 9.64
C ILE A 52 -17.19 -4.04 9.87
N PRO A 53 -17.51 -3.61 11.10
CA PRO A 53 -18.79 -2.97 11.40
C PRO A 53 -18.89 -1.57 10.80
N ASN A 54 -20.13 -1.12 10.61
CA ASN A 54 -20.49 0.23 10.13
C ASN A 54 -19.87 0.61 8.76
N PHE A 55 -19.57 -0.38 7.93
CA PHE A 55 -19.06 -0.17 6.57
C PHE A 55 -20.13 -0.58 5.52
N PRO A 56 -20.25 0.13 4.38
CA PRO A 56 -21.16 -0.28 3.32
C PRO A 56 -20.69 -1.57 2.63
N GLY A 57 -21.41 -2.67 2.90
CA GLY A 57 -21.13 -4.01 2.39
C GLY A 57 -20.24 -4.85 3.33
N ASP A 58 -20.34 -6.17 3.20
CA ASP A 58 -19.75 -7.14 4.14
C ASP A 58 -18.24 -7.35 3.89
N VAL A 59 -17.43 -6.32 4.19
CA VAL A 59 -15.97 -6.44 4.15
C VAL A 59 -15.52 -7.34 5.31
N THR A 60 -14.80 -8.42 4.99
CA THR A 60 -14.40 -9.44 5.96
C THR A 60 -12.86 -9.55 6.04
N MET A 61 -12.31 -9.67 7.25
CA MET A 61 -10.87 -9.83 7.51
C MET A 61 -10.60 -10.93 8.54
N VAL A 62 -9.35 -11.37 8.66
CA VAL A 62 -8.87 -12.31 9.71
C VAL A 62 -7.80 -11.65 10.57
N ARG A 63 -7.60 -12.09 11.82
CA ARG A 63 -6.67 -11.41 12.75
C ARG A 63 -5.22 -11.43 12.25
N SER A 64 -4.82 -12.47 11.52
CA SER A 64 -3.50 -12.58 10.89
C SER A 64 -3.22 -11.52 9.81
N GLN A 65 -4.25 -10.90 9.21
CA GLN A 65 -4.11 -9.78 8.27
C GLN A 65 -4.02 -8.41 8.97
N LEU A 66 -4.31 -8.33 10.27
CA LEU A 66 -4.19 -7.09 11.03
C LEU A 66 -2.73 -6.86 11.48
N PRO A 67 -2.24 -5.61 11.42
CA PRO A 67 -1.03 -5.19 12.11
C PRO A 67 -1.02 -5.54 13.60
N GLU A 68 0.16 -5.85 14.15
CA GLU A 68 0.30 -6.37 15.52
C GLU A 68 -0.30 -5.44 16.60
N PHE A 69 -0.19 -4.12 16.43
CA PHE A 69 -0.72 -3.12 17.37
C PHE A 69 -2.25 -3.24 17.57
N PHE A 70 -3.00 -3.71 16.57
CA PHE A 70 -4.43 -3.96 16.73
C PHE A 70 -4.72 -5.10 17.71
N LYS A 71 -3.84 -6.10 17.77
CA LYS A 71 -4.00 -7.27 18.63
C LYS A 71 -3.72 -6.93 20.10
N ASN A 72 -2.76 -6.04 20.35
CA ASN A 72 -2.24 -5.76 21.69
C ASN A 72 -2.98 -4.65 22.46
N ASN A 73 -3.78 -3.80 21.79
CA ASN A 73 -4.56 -2.64 22.31
C ASN A 73 -3.85 -1.29 22.35
N ASP A 74 -2.70 -1.18 21.70
CA ASP A 74 -1.84 0.00 21.82
C ASP A 74 -2.27 1.14 20.88
N HIS A 75 -1.83 2.36 21.19
CA HIS A 75 -2.34 3.56 20.51
C HIS A 75 -1.77 3.75 19.10
N PHE A 76 -2.66 4.11 18.16
CA PHE A 76 -2.37 4.22 16.73
C PHE A 76 -1.34 5.31 16.39
N MET A 77 -0.20 4.93 15.80
CA MET A 77 0.92 5.81 15.47
C MET A 77 1.64 5.35 14.15
N ALA A 78 2.06 6.26 13.23
CA ALA A 78 2.47 6.06 11.79
C ALA A 78 3.83 6.74 11.28
N GLU A 79 4.76 6.17 10.48
CA GLU A 79 6.12 6.74 10.15
C GLU A 79 6.31 7.25 8.71
N VAL A 80 7.25 8.19 8.51
CA VAL A 80 7.77 8.60 7.20
C VAL A 80 9.09 7.89 6.85
N VAL A 81 9.06 6.94 5.92
CA VAL A 81 10.29 6.51 5.23
C VAL A 81 10.69 7.58 4.20
N ILE A 82 11.56 8.53 4.58
CA ILE A 82 12.20 9.45 3.64
C ILE A 82 13.40 8.74 3.01
N SER A 83 13.21 8.12 1.84
CA SER A 83 14.35 7.70 1.01
C SER A 83 15.14 8.93 0.56
N LYS A 84 16.33 9.15 1.13
CA LYS A 84 17.23 10.25 0.72
C LYS A 84 17.68 10.12 -0.74
N ASP A 85 17.79 8.90 -1.24
CA ASP A 85 18.09 8.60 -2.65
C ASP A 85 16.80 8.57 -3.50
N ARG A 86 16.26 9.75 -3.82
CA ARG A 86 15.33 9.91 -4.96
C ARG A 86 16.13 10.23 -6.22
N GLY A 87 16.74 9.19 -6.80
CA GLY A 87 17.55 9.33 -8.00
C GLY A 87 18.93 8.70 -7.84
N LYS A 88 18.97 7.37 -7.75
CA LYS A 88 20.12 6.65 -8.28
C LYS A 88 19.88 6.51 -9.77
N GLU A 89 20.80 7.01 -10.58
CA GLU A 89 20.70 6.96 -12.05
C GLU A 89 20.52 5.50 -12.49
N ILE A 90 19.36 5.21 -13.09
CA ILE A 90 19.06 3.87 -13.58
C ILE A 90 19.85 3.71 -14.87
N SER A 91 20.78 2.76 -14.92
CA SER A 91 21.63 2.51 -16.10
C SER A 91 20.90 1.79 -17.24
N LEU A 92 19.61 2.08 -17.42
CA LEU A 92 18.79 1.62 -18.53
C LEU A 92 18.55 2.82 -19.44
N ASP A 93 18.80 2.67 -20.75
CA ASP A 93 18.26 3.60 -21.74
C ASP A 93 16.74 3.61 -21.55
N GLU A 94 16.17 4.76 -21.16
CA GLU A 94 14.72 4.94 -20.98
C GLU A 94 13.95 4.51 -22.24
N HIS A 95 14.60 4.58 -23.40
CA HIS A 95 14.02 4.18 -24.67
C HIS A 95 14.12 2.66 -24.95
N GLU A 96 15.00 1.88 -24.32
CA GLU A 96 15.09 0.42 -24.57
C GLU A 96 13.85 -0.34 -24.08
N CYS A 97 13.39 -0.07 -22.85
CA CYS A 97 12.16 -0.66 -22.32
C CYS A 97 10.93 -0.32 -23.17
N LEU A 98 10.85 0.92 -23.66
CA LEU A 98 9.76 1.38 -24.53
C LEU A 98 9.83 0.71 -25.92
N LYS A 99 11.00 0.72 -26.58
CA LYS A 99 11.22 -0.01 -27.84
C LYS A 99 10.86 -1.49 -27.74
N TRP A 100 11.16 -2.14 -26.60
CA TRP A 100 10.77 -3.53 -26.36
C TRP A 100 9.25 -3.68 -26.22
N LEU A 101 8.59 -2.81 -25.47
CA LEU A 101 7.12 -2.79 -25.31
C LEU A 101 6.39 -2.56 -26.64
N ASP A 102 6.93 -1.71 -27.53
CA ASP A 102 6.36 -1.45 -28.86
C ASP A 102 6.31 -2.71 -29.75
N THR A 103 7.14 -3.73 -29.47
CA THR A 103 7.07 -5.03 -30.16
C THR A 103 5.95 -5.96 -29.65
N LYS A 104 5.27 -5.58 -28.57
CA LYS A 104 4.34 -6.46 -27.82
C LYS A 104 2.88 -6.20 -28.17
N LYS A 105 2.04 -7.18 -27.88
CA LYS A 105 0.59 -7.04 -28.09
C LYS A 105 -0.01 -6.19 -26.96
N PRO A 106 -1.02 -5.34 -27.24
CA PRO A 106 -1.68 -4.59 -26.18
C PRO A 106 -2.20 -5.51 -25.07
N ASN A 107 -1.84 -5.21 -23.81
CA ASN A 107 -2.16 -6.00 -22.62
C ASN A 107 -1.51 -7.41 -22.56
N SER A 108 -0.40 -7.70 -23.26
CA SER A 108 0.32 -9.00 -23.15
C SER A 108 1.39 -9.05 -22.05
N VAL A 109 1.87 -7.90 -21.59
CA VAL A 109 3.02 -7.79 -20.66
C VAL A 109 2.56 -7.58 -19.21
N VAL A 110 3.17 -8.32 -18.29
CA VAL A 110 3.05 -8.13 -16.83
C VAL A 110 4.13 -7.17 -16.34
N TYR A 111 3.78 -6.14 -15.58
CA TYR A 111 4.76 -5.30 -14.88
C TYR A 111 4.80 -5.68 -13.40
N VAL A 112 6.01 -5.98 -12.89
CA VAL A 112 6.25 -6.35 -11.49
C VAL A 112 7.26 -5.36 -10.89
N CYS A 113 6.83 -4.62 -9.87
CA CYS A 113 7.69 -3.72 -9.11
C CYS A 113 7.12 -3.54 -7.70
N PHE A 114 7.98 -3.68 -6.70
CA PHE A 114 7.62 -3.58 -5.28
C PHE A 114 8.09 -2.26 -4.63
N GLY A 115 8.57 -1.31 -5.45
CA GLY A 115 9.14 -0.05 -5.00
C GLY A 115 10.51 -0.18 -4.34
N SER A 116 11.01 0.92 -3.77
CA SER A 116 12.33 0.99 -3.10
C SER A 116 12.32 0.49 -1.65
N ILE A 117 11.15 0.51 -1.01
CA ILE A 117 10.95 0.18 0.40
C ILE A 117 10.94 -1.33 0.64
N ALA A 118 10.38 -2.12 -0.29
CA ALA A 118 10.38 -3.57 -0.17
C ALA A 118 11.82 -4.13 -0.22
N ASP A 119 12.06 -5.12 0.64
CA ASP A 119 13.23 -5.99 0.59
C ASP A 119 12.74 -7.44 0.67
N PHE A 120 13.38 -8.32 -0.11
CA PHE A 120 13.01 -9.73 -0.20
C PHE A 120 14.25 -10.59 -0.01
N PRO A 121 14.16 -11.71 0.73
CA PRO A 121 15.23 -12.70 0.72
C PRO A 121 15.38 -13.31 -0.68
N ASP A 122 16.59 -13.75 -1.04
CA ASP A 122 16.89 -14.38 -2.34
C ASP A 122 15.89 -15.50 -2.66
N SER A 123 15.49 -16.31 -1.66
CA SER A 123 14.47 -17.37 -1.82
C SER A 123 13.10 -16.87 -2.27
N GLN A 124 12.65 -15.68 -1.85
CA GLN A 124 11.37 -15.14 -2.32
C GLN A 124 11.50 -14.53 -3.73
N LEU A 125 12.68 -14.04 -4.10
CA LEU A 125 12.98 -13.63 -5.47
C LEU A 125 13.00 -14.85 -6.41
N GLU A 126 13.54 -15.99 -5.97
CA GLU A 126 13.50 -17.26 -6.71
C GLU A 126 12.04 -17.74 -6.96
N GLU A 127 11.18 -17.72 -5.93
CA GLU A 127 9.76 -18.08 -6.07
C GLU A 127 9.02 -17.15 -7.05
N ILE A 128 9.33 -15.84 -7.04
CA ILE A 128 8.78 -14.87 -8.01
C ILE A 128 9.28 -15.18 -9.43
N ALA A 129 10.57 -15.46 -9.60
CA ALA A 129 11.16 -15.80 -10.90
C ALA A 129 10.51 -17.06 -11.50
N MET A 130 10.42 -18.13 -10.72
CA MET A 130 9.77 -19.38 -11.14
C MET A 130 8.28 -19.18 -11.47
N GLY A 131 7.56 -18.38 -10.67
CA GLY A 131 6.13 -18.12 -10.90
C GLY A 131 5.88 -17.30 -12.17
N LEU A 132 6.77 -16.35 -12.49
CA LEU A 132 6.72 -15.58 -13.74
C LEU A 132 7.08 -16.44 -14.95
N GLU A 133 8.11 -17.28 -14.86
CA GLU A 133 8.50 -18.21 -15.92
C GLU A 133 7.38 -19.22 -16.23
N ALA A 134 6.86 -19.93 -15.22
CA ALA A 134 5.78 -20.90 -15.36
C ALA A 134 4.46 -20.26 -15.87
N SER A 135 4.28 -18.95 -15.67
CA SER A 135 3.10 -18.24 -16.18
C SER A 135 3.04 -18.19 -17.72
N GLY A 136 4.20 -18.33 -18.39
CA GLY A 136 4.33 -18.17 -19.84
C GLY A 136 3.96 -16.78 -20.33
N LYS A 137 4.03 -15.74 -19.48
CA LYS A 137 3.76 -14.35 -19.83
C LYS A 137 5.03 -13.59 -20.11
N GLU A 138 4.93 -12.62 -21.01
CA GLU A 138 5.95 -11.59 -21.18
C GLU A 138 5.91 -10.69 -19.95
N PHE A 139 7.05 -10.31 -19.39
CA PHE A 139 7.10 -9.49 -18.19
C PHE A 139 8.25 -8.48 -18.19
N ILE A 140 8.05 -7.40 -17.44
CA ILE A 140 9.11 -6.49 -16.98
C ILE A 140 9.11 -6.59 -15.46
N TRP A 141 10.24 -6.99 -14.88
CA TRP A 141 10.39 -7.11 -13.42
C TRP A 141 11.53 -6.23 -12.92
N VAL A 142 11.19 -5.27 -12.06
CA VAL A 142 12.15 -4.37 -11.43
C VAL A 142 12.64 -5.00 -10.13
N VAL A 143 13.91 -5.41 -10.11
CA VAL A 143 14.54 -6.11 -8.98
C VAL A 143 15.57 -5.22 -8.28
N LYS A 144 15.37 -5.01 -6.97
CA LYS A 144 16.37 -4.45 -6.07
C LYS A 144 17.30 -5.58 -5.63
N LYS A 145 18.58 -5.56 -6.03
CA LYS A 145 19.60 -6.47 -5.47
C LYS A 145 20.21 -5.88 -4.21
N SER A 146 20.12 -6.60 -3.10
CA SER A 146 20.92 -6.33 -1.91
C SER A 146 22.42 -6.57 -2.21
N LYS A 147 23.31 -5.86 -1.51
CA LYS A 147 24.77 -6.08 -1.64
C LYS A 147 25.15 -7.29 -0.80
N LYS A 148 25.90 -8.24 -1.36
CA LYS A 148 26.23 -9.52 -0.72
C LYS A 148 27.42 -9.48 0.27
N ASP A 149 28.00 -8.31 0.52
CA ASP A 149 29.28 -8.16 1.24
C ASP A 149 29.17 -7.58 2.67
N GLU A 150 27.95 -7.42 3.19
CA GLU A 150 27.73 -7.21 4.63
C GLU A 150 27.14 -8.50 5.21
N ILE A 151 27.80 -9.01 6.27
CA ILE A 151 27.40 -10.21 6.99
C ILE A 151 25.94 -10.06 7.41
N PHE A 152 25.09 -11.02 7.03
CA PHE A 152 23.74 -11.14 7.56
C PHE A 152 23.81 -11.47 9.05
N ILE A 153 23.97 -10.45 9.88
CA ILE A 153 23.40 -10.51 11.21
C ILE A 153 21.89 -10.44 11.01
N GLU A 154 21.17 -11.41 11.53
CA GLU A 154 19.70 -11.39 11.66
C GLU A 154 19.30 -10.38 12.76
N GLU A 155 19.81 -9.15 12.64
CA GLU A 155 19.53 -8.06 13.57
C GLU A 155 18.36 -7.24 13.06
N SER A 156 17.45 -7.01 13.99
CA SER A 156 16.40 -6.03 13.81
C SER A 156 17.02 -4.66 13.55
N TRP A 157 16.82 -4.10 12.35
CA TRP A 157 17.23 -2.72 12.05
C TRP A 157 16.59 -1.70 13.02
N LEU A 158 15.45 -2.06 13.61
CA LEU A 158 14.89 -1.44 14.81
C LEU A 158 15.54 -2.06 16.06
N PRO A 159 16.22 -1.28 16.92
CA PRO A 159 16.74 -1.79 18.18
C PRO A 159 15.66 -2.51 19.02
N GLU A 160 16.05 -3.50 19.82
CA GLU A 160 15.12 -4.21 20.71
C GLU A 160 14.35 -3.21 21.60
N GLY A 161 13.03 -3.40 21.74
CA GLY A 161 12.11 -2.48 22.44
C GLY A 161 12.04 -1.04 21.87
N PHE A 162 12.48 -0.80 20.63
CA PHE A 162 12.42 0.55 20.04
C PHE A 162 10.98 1.04 19.84
N GLU A 163 10.08 0.16 19.40
CA GLU A 163 8.66 0.51 19.23
C GLU A 163 8.05 0.90 20.59
N GLU A 164 8.26 0.10 21.64
CA GLU A 164 7.83 0.34 23.03
C GLU A 164 8.42 1.64 23.64
N ARG A 165 9.67 1.99 23.30
CA ARG A 165 10.29 3.27 23.70
C ARG A 165 9.70 4.47 22.96
N MET A 166 9.50 4.35 21.65
CA MET A 166 8.90 5.44 20.86
C MET A 166 7.43 5.67 21.22
N GLU A 167 6.73 4.60 21.64
CA GLU A 167 5.39 4.61 22.21
C GLU A 167 5.35 5.32 23.57
N SER A 168 6.09 4.81 24.57
CA SER A 168 6.07 5.36 25.94
C SER A 168 6.55 6.81 26.03
N GLU A 169 7.38 7.27 25.09
CA GLU A 169 7.83 8.66 24.98
C GLU A 169 7.01 9.53 24.01
N GLY A 170 6.06 8.96 23.26
CA GLY A 170 5.21 9.68 22.30
C GLY A 170 5.95 10.27 21.08
N LYS A 171 7.06 9.64 20.66
CA LYS A 171 8.02 10.19 19.67
C LYS A 171 7.95 9.56 18.27
N GLY A 172 7.34 8.37 18.15
CA GLY A 172 7.38 7.54 16.94
C GLY A 172 6.12 6.70 16.74
N MET A 173 6.09 5.95 15.62
CA MET A 173 4.93 5.97 14.73
C MET A 173 5.22 5.08 13.46
N ILE A 174 4.40 4.12 12.91
CA ILE A 174 4.61 3.33 11.61
C ILE A 174 3.30 2.93 10.75
N ILE A 175 3.14 3.24 9.42
CA ILE A 175 1.92 2.89 8.55
C ILE A 175 1.95 1.45 8.01
N ARG A 176 0.80 0.75 8.04
CA ARG A 176 0.66 -0.69 7.72
C ARG A 176 -0.71 -1.07 7.09
N GLU A 177 -1.13 -0.43 6.00
CA GLU A 177 -2.50 -0.51 5.47
C GLU A 177 -2.73 -1.44 4.26
N GLN A 178 -1.70 -2.17 3.80
CA GLN A 178 -1.72 -2.91 2.54
C GLN A 178 -2.85 -3.95 2.40
N PHE A 179 -3.19 -4.71 3.45
CA PHE A 179 -4.32 -5.65 3.41
C PHE A 179 -5.69 -4.96 3.29
N PHE A 180 -5.84 -3.72 3.77
CA PHE A 180 -7.05 -2.93 3.55
C PHE A 180 -7.11 -2.44 2.08
N ASN A 181 -5.97 -1.99 1.52
CA ASN A 181 -5.88 -1.65 0.09
C ASN A 181 -6.17 -2.86 -0.81
N GLU A 182 -5.75 -4.07 -0.43
CA GLU A 182 -6.06 -5.31 -1.14
C GLU A 182 -7.57 -5.56 -1.24
N LYS A 183 -8.32 -5.36 -0.14
CA LYS A 183 -9.78 -5.49 -0.11
C LYS A 183 -10.48 -4.50 -1.05
N LEU A 184 -10.02 -3.26 -1.10
CA LEU A 184 -10.52 -2.26 -2.06
C LEU A 184 -10.30 -2.72 -3.51
N VAL A 185 -9.11 -3.22 -3.83
CA VAL A 185 -8.72 -3.64 -5.18
C VAL A 185 -9.46 -4.91 -5.63
N THR A 186 -9.61 -5.89 -4.74
CA THR A 186 -10.07 -7.25 -5.08
C THR A 186 -11.58 -7.45 -4.88
N GLU A 187 -12.17 -6.93 -3.80
CA GLU A 187 -13.57 -7.20 -3.44
C GLU A 187 -14.51 -6.06 -3.88
N VAL A 188 -14.09 -4.81 -3.70
CA VAL A 188 -14.90 -3.61 -3.99
C VAL A 188 -14.79 -3.18 -5.44
N HIS A 189 -13.59 -2.85 -5.92
CA HIS A 189 -13.37 -2.48 -7.32
C HIS A 189 -13.27 -3.69 -8.25
N ARG A 190 -12.87 -4.85 -7.74
CA ARG A 190 -12.73 -6.11 -8.50
C ARG A 190 -11.84 -5.93 -9.73
N ILE A 191 -10.69 -5.28 -9.54
CA ILE A 191 -9.70 -4.94 -10.59
C ILE A 191 -8.35 -5.64 -10.41
N GLY A 192 -8.20 -6.48 -9.39
CA GLY A 192 -6.97 -7.24 -9.15
C GLY A 192 -7.24 -8.65 -8.60
N VAL A 193 -6.19 -9.46 -8.59
CA VAL A 193 -6.17 -10.83 -8.08
C VAL A 193 -5.24 -10.89 -6.87
N PRO A 194 -5.67 -11.43 -5.72
CA PRO A 194 -4.79 -11.61 -4.58
C PRO A 194 -3.76 -12.70 -4.86
N VAL A 195 -2.47 -12.44 -4.58
CA VAL A 195 -1.37 -13.40 -4.81
C VAL A 195 -1.30 -14.49 -3.73
N GLY A 196 -2.00 -14.31 -2.61
CA GLY A 196 -2.16 -15.33 -1.58
C GLY A 196 -1.23 -15.19 -0.36
N ALA A 197 -0.59 -14.04 -0.16
CA ALA A 197 -0.03 -13.67 1.15
C ALA A 197 -1.17 -13.59 2.19
N LYS A 198 -0.97 -14.14 3.40
CA LYS A 198 -2.05 -14.25 4.41
C LYS A 198 -1.72 -13.49 5.69
N LYS A 199 -0.45 -13.53 6.10
CA LYS A 199 0.03 -12.91 7.32
C LYS A 199 0.59 -11.51 7.08
N TRP A 200 0.17 -10.55 7.90
CA TRP A 200 0.84 -9.27 8.02
C TRP A 200 2.18 -9.43 8.74
N ALA A 201 3.23 -8.82 8.17
CA ALA A 201 4.57 -8.89 8.72
C ALA A 201 5.40 -7.63 8.43
N LEU A 202 6.41 -7.43 9.28
CA LEU A 202 7.24 -6.23 9.38
C LEU A 202 8.58 -6.35 8.63
N LYS A 203 9.03 -7.60 8.39
CA LYS A 203 10.34 -7.95 7.81
C LYS A 203 10.20 -9.11 6.83
N VAL A 204 9.87 -10.30 7.36
CA VAL A 204 9.63 -11.53 6.60
C VAL A 204 8.20 -11.98 6.89
N GLY A 205 7.35 -11.95 5.86
CA GLY A 205 6.00 -12.51 5.90
C GLY A 205 5.97 -13.97 5.47
N ASP A 206 4.77 -14.46 5.14
CA ASP A 206 4.66 -15.76 4.48
C ASP A 206 5.41 -15.72 3.14
N SER A 207 6.28 -16.69 2.89
CA SER A 207 6.82 -16.87 1.54
C SER A 207 5.71 -17.33 0.61
N VAL A 208 5.47 -16.56 -0.46
CA VAL A 208 4.46 -16.89 -1.47
C VAL A 208 5.12 -17.78 -2.51
N LYS A 209 4.63 -19.01 -2.60
CA LYS A 209 5.14 -20.05 -3.50
C LYS A 209 4.84 -19.76 -4.98
N TRP A 210 5.75 -20.19 -5.84
CA TRP A 210 5.71 -19.93 -7.28
C TRP A 210 4.40 -20.38 -7.94
N GLU A 211 3.78 -21.48 -7.50
CA GLU A 211 2.48 -21.95 -8.04
C GLU A 211 1.34 -20.96 -7.77
N ALA A 212 1.38 -20.26 -6.63
CA ALA A 212 0.39 -19.23 -6.30
C ALA A 212 0.62 -17.97 -7.14
N ILE A 213 1.88 -17.61 -7.39
CA ILE A 213 2.28 -16.49 -8.24
C ILE A 213 1.88 -16.77 -9.70
N GLU A 214 2.23 -17.94 -10.23
CA GLU A 214 1.85 -18.41 -11.57
C GLU A 214 0.33 -18.32 -11.78
N LYS A 215 -0.44 -18.88 -10.83
CA LYS A 215 -1.90 -18.87 -10.86
C LYS A 215 -2.48 -17.46 -10.81
N ALA A 216 -1.93 -16.58 -9.97
CA ALA A 216 -2.37 -15.19 -9.88
C ALA A 216 -2.09 -14.42 -11.17
N VAL A 217 -0.89 -14.59 -11.76
CA VAL A 217 -0.50 -13.97 -13.04
C VAL A 217 -1.39 -14.46 -14.19
N LYS A 218 -1.59 -15.78 -14.33
CA LYS A 218 -2.50 -16.34 -15.34
C LYS A 218 -3.92 -15.80 -15.17
N LYS A 219 -4.46 -15.79 -13.94
CA LYS A 219 -5.80 -15.25 -13.66
C LYS A 219 -5.93 -13.75 -13.94
N ALA A 220 -4.88 -12.96 -13.71
CA ALA A 220 -4.88 -11.52 -13.99
C ALA A 220 -4.83 -11.20 -15.50
N MET A 221 -4.24 -12.09 -16.31
CA MET A 221 -4.01 -11.86 -17.74
C MET A 221 -5.07 -12.52 -18.64
N GLU A 222 -5.53 -13.71 -18.29
CA GLU A 222 -6.32 -14.62 -19.14
C GLU A 222 -7.81 -14.72 -18.75
N GLY A 223 -8.60 -15.28 -19.68
CA GLY A 223 -10.03 -15.53 -19.45
C GLY A 223 -10.91 -14.27 -19.46
N GLU A 224 -12.18 -14.44 -19.11
CA GLU A 224 -13.17 -13.36 -19.15
C GLU A 224 -13.01 -12.40 -17.96
N GLU A 225 -12.72 -12.92 -16.77
CA GLU A 225 -12.49 -12.12 -15.56
C GLU A 225 -11.37 -11.08 -15.77
N ALA A 226 -10.29 -11.44 -16.47
CA ALA A 226 -9.24 -10.49 -16.84
C ALA A 226 -9.70 -9.40 -17.82
N LYS A 227 -10.62 -9.71 -18.76
CA LYS A 227 -11.23 -8.68 -19.64
C LYS A 227 -12.10 -7.74 -18.82
N GLU A 228 -12.93 -8.28 -17.92
CA GLU A 228 -13.75 -7.47 -17.04
C GLU A 228 -12.93 -6.57 -16.11
N MET A 229 -11.87 -7.09 -15.49
CA MET A 229 -10.92 -6.29 -14.69
C MET A 229 -10.38 -5.13 -15.53
N ARG A 230 -9.91 -5.38 -16.76
CA ARG A 230 -9.44 -4.32 -17.68
C ARG A 230 -10.54 -3.31 -18.06
N MET A 231 -11.79 -3.74 -18.22
CA MET A 231 -12.92 -2.83 -18.46
C MET A 231 -13.20 -1.93 -17.25
N ARG A 232 -13.21 -2.50 -16.03
CA ARG A 232 -13.37 -1.74 -14.77
C ARG A 232 -12.21 -0.77 -14.54
N VAL A 233 -10.96 -1.17 -14.79
CA VAL A 233 -9.78 -0.27 -14.75
C VAL A 233 -9.91 0.89 -15.73
N LYS A 234 -10.35 0.65 -16.97
CA LYS A 234 -10.58 1.74 -17.95
C LYS A 234 -11.64 2.74 -17.47
N ALA A 235 -12.75 2.26 -16.93
CA ALA A 235 -13.81 3.12 -16.39
C ALA A 235 -13.33 3.94 -15.18
N LEU A 236 -12.55 3.35 -14.27
CA LEU A 236 -11.95 4.05 -13.13
C LEU A 236 -10.90 5.08 -13.58
N SER A 237 -10.05 4.74 -14.56
CA SER A 237 -9.07 5.66 -15.14
C SER A 237 -9.73 6.87 -15.79
N GLN A 238 -10.88 6.68 -16.46
CA GLN A 238 -11.64 7.78 -17.04
C GLN A 238 -12.23 8.70 -15.96
N LYS A 239 -12.88 8.13 -14.92
CA LYS A 239 -13.39 8.91 -13.78
C LYS A 239 -12.30 9.69 -13.04
N ALA A 240 -11.10 9.11 -12.91
CA ALA A 240 -9.96 9.76 -12.27
C ALA A 240 -9.46 10.98 -13.07
N LYS A 241 -9.54 10.95 -14.42
CA LYS A 241 -9.25 12.11 -15.26
C LYS A 241 -10.33 13.18 -15.11
N GLU A 242 -11.60 12.79 -15.22
CA GLU A 242 -12.76 13.69 -15.08
C GLU A 242 -12.79 14.42 -13.73
N ALA A 243 -12.33 13.78 -12.65
CA ALA A 243 -12.18 14.41 -11.33
C ALA A 243 -11.09 15.50 -11.27
N MET A 244 -10.04 15.37 -12.08
CA MET A 244 -8.89 16.28 -12.14
C MET A 244 -9.04 17.39 -13.21
N ASP A 245 -9.87 17.17 -14.23
CA ASP A 245 -10.19 18.14 -15.27
C ASP A 245 -10.90 19.38 -14.68
N LYS A 246 -10.88 20.50 -15.43
CA LYS A 246 -11.47 21.76 -14.98
C LYS A 246 -12.97 21.61 -14.72
N GLY A 247 -13.38 21.79 -13.47
CA GLY A 247 -14.76 21.59 -13.00
C GLY A 247 -15.06 20.19 -12.46
N GLY A 248 -14.07 19.27 -12.50
CA GLY A 248 -14.11 18.00 -11.79
C GLY A 248 -14.08 18.17 -10.28
N SER A 249 -14.38 17.10 -9.54
CA SER A 249 -14.48 17.13 -8.08
C SER A 249 -13.16 17.54 -7.40
N SER A 250 -12.06 16.85 -7.71
CA SER A 250 -10.75 17.14 -7.10
C SER A 250 -10.19 18.50 -7.51
N TYR A 251 -10.47 18.95 -8.74
CA TYR A 251 -10.17 20.32 -9.17
C TYR A 251 -10.96 21.36 -8.34
N SER A 252 -12.25 21.11 -8.10
CA SER A 252 -13.13 22.03 -7.38
C SER A 252 -12.82 22.07 -5.87
N ASP A 253 -12.55 20.91 -5.26
CA ASP A 253 -12.16 20.78 -3.86
C ASP A 253 -10.84 21.50 -3.57
N LEU A 254 -9.84 21.37 -4.47
CA LEU A 254 -8.55 22.04 -4.33
C LEU A 254 -8.70 23.58 -4.42
N ASN A 255 -9.49 24.09 -5.36
CA ASN A 255 -9.77 25.53 -5.42
C ASN A 255 -10.51 26.02 -4.17
N SER A 256 -11.51 25.26 -3.70
CA SER A 256 -12.25 25.58 -2.47
C SER A 256 -11.33 25.67 -1.25
N LEU A 257 -10.37 24.74 -1.13
CA LEU A 257 -9.33 24.77 -0.09
C LEU A 257 -8.42 26.00 -0.21
N ILE A 258 -8.01 26.37 -1.44
CA ILE A 258 -7.19 27.56 -1.68
C ILE A 258 -7.94 28.83 -1.28
N ASP A 259 -9.21 28.96 -1.67
CA ASP A 259 -10.06 30.10 -1.33
C ASP A 259 -10.30 30.20 0.18
N GLU A 260 -10.53 29.08 0.87
CA GLU A 260 -10.66 29.05 2.33
C GLU A 260 -9.36 29.53 3.01
N LEU A 261 -8.20 29.01 2.59
CA LEU A 261 -6.90 29.41 3.14
C LEU A 261 -6.57 30.89 2.84
N ALA A 262 -6.97 31.40 1.68
CA ALA A 262 -6.82 32.81 1.33
C ALA A 262 -7.69 33.71 2.24
N SER A 263 -8.94 33.30 2.50
CA SER A 263 -9.86 34.05 3.38
C SER A 263 -9.33 34.18 4.82
N ARG A 264 -8.69 33.12 5.35
CA ARG A 264 -8.11 33.08 6.70
C ARG A 264 -6.88 34.00 6.87
N ARG A 265 -6.30 34.50 5.78
CA ARG A 265 -5.11 35.37 5.78
C ARG A 265 -5.43 36.86 5.95
N LEU A 266 -6.71 37.23 6.04
CA LEU A 266 -7.21 38.61 6.02
C LEU A 266 -7.73 39.13 7.38
N VAL A 267 -7.44 38.44 8.48
CA VAL A 267 -7.75 38.92 9.83
C VAL A 267 -6.46 39.47 10.47
N PRO A 268 -6.38 40.79 10.76
CA PRO A 268 -5.23 41.42 11.43
C PRO A 268 -5.06 41.01 12.89
#